data_AF-A0A3M8H4Z4-F1
#
_entry.id   AF-A0A3M8H4Z4-F1
#
_cell.length_a   1.000
_cell.length_b   1.000
_cell.length_c   1.000
_cell.angle_alpha   90.00
_cell.angle_beta   90.00
_cell.angle_gamma   90.00
#
_symmetry.space_group_name_H-M   'P 1'
#
loop_
_entity.id
_entity.type
_entity.pdbx_description
1 polymer ?
#
loop_
_entity_poly.entity_id
_entity_poly.type
_entity_poly.pdbx_seq_one_letter_code
_entity_poly.pdbx_strand_id
1 'polypeptide(L)'
;MSPLMIGIILVFLGLCLIPLGYSELKEELKMVKVETSSFKRLIVYVTTFIGLLNFNSYLGWILSIALLFVFGGGAFIFLTILQ
;
A
#
# COMPACT_ATOMS: atom_id res chain seq x y z
N MET A 1 23.18 -11.25 -8.68
CA MET A 1 22.10 -11.17 -7.67
C MET A 1 20.95 -12.02 -8.18
N SER A 2 20.43 -12.98 -7.41
CA SER A 2 19.35 -13.85 -7.91
C SER A 2 18.03 -13.08 -8.03
N PRO A 3 17.16 -13.40 -9.03
CA PRO A 3 15.83 -12.79 -9.17
C PRO A 3 14.99 -12.90 -7.89
N LEU A 4 15.17 -14.01 -7.15
CA LEU A 4 14.56 -14.24 -5.85
C LEU A 4 15.01 -13.22 -4.79
N MET A 5 16.31 -12.88 -4.71
CA MET A 5 16.79 -11.83 -3.80
C MET A 5 16.27 -10.45 -4.19
N ILE A 6 16.20 -10.15 -5.49
CA ILE A 6 15.64 -8.87 -5.97
C ILE A 6 14.17 -8.75 -5.55
N GLY A 7 13.40 -9.82 -5.71
CA GLY A 7 12.01 -9.87 -5.30
C GLY A 7 11.83 -9.68 -3.78
N ILE A 8 12.64 -10.35 -2.96
CA ILE A 8 12.60 -10.21 -1.49
C ILE A 8 12.90 -8.77 -1.07
N ILE A 9 13.93 -8.14 -1.65
CA ILE A 9 14.31 -6.76 -1.33
C ILE A 9 13.19 -5.79 -1.70
N LEU A 10 12.58 -5.97 -2.89
CA LEU A 10 11.44 -5.16 -3.32
C LEU A 10 10.25 -5.29 -2.36
N VAL A 11 9.88 -6.52 -1.97
CA VAL A 11 8.79 -6.73 -1.01
C VAL A 11 9.12 -6.06 0.32
N PHE A 12 10.35 -6.20 0.82
CA PHE A 12 10.75 -5.61 2.09
C PHE A 12 10.71 -4.08 2.06
N LEU A 13 11.24 -3.47 0.99
CA LEU A 13 11.16 -2.02 0.77
C LEU A 13 9.72 -1.53 0.68
N GLY A 14 8.86 -2.25 -0.06
CA GLY A 14 7.44 -1.94 -0.14
C GLY A 14 6.76 -1.99 1.23
N LEU A 15 7.01 -3.04 2.02
CA LEU A 15 6.47 -3.17 3.39
C LEU A 15 6.95 -2.06 4.32
N CYS A 16 8.20 -1.59 4.20
CA CYS A 16 8.71 -0.46 4.97
C CYS A 16 8.07 0.88 4.57
N LEU A 17 7.70 1.07 3.30
CA LEU A 17 7.10 2.30 2.79
C LEU A 17 5.58 2.39 3.03
N ILE A 18 4.89 1.25 3.13
CA ILE A 18 3.44 1.19 3.45
C ILE A 18 3.06 2.01 4.70
N PRO A 19 3.71 1.88 5.87
CA PRO A 19 3.32 2.63 7.06
C PRO A 19 3.54 4.14 6.92
N LEU A 20 4.49 4.58 6.08
CA LEU A 20 4.70 5.99 5.77
C LEU A 20 3.56 6.54 4.93
N GLY A 21 3.16 5.84 3.87
CA GLY A 21 1.99 6.24 3.06
C GLY A 21 0.66 6.13 3.82
N TYR A 22 0.57 5.18 4.76
CA TYR A 22 -0.65 4.93 5.55
C TYR A 22 -0.87 5.98 6.67
N SER A 23 0.11 6.82 7.00
CA SER A 23 -0.07 7.82 8.06
C SER A 23 -1.13 8.86 7.70
N GLU A 24 -1.18 9.32 6.46
CA GLU A 24 -2.18 10.27 5.95
C GLU A 24 -3.57 9.63 5.94
N LEU A 25 -3.67 8.39 5.43
CA LEU A 25 -4.91 7.62 5.45
C LEU A 25 -5.42 7.47 6.88
N LYS A 26 -4.54 7.17 7.85
CA LYS A 26 -4.90 7.03 9.27
C LYS A 26 -5.44 8.33 9.87
N GLU A 27 -4.92 9.49 9.46
CA GLU A 27 -5.42 10.80 9.92
C GLU A 27 -6.80 11.11 9.35
N GLU A 28 -7.02 10.93 8.05
CA GLU A 28 -8.35 11.10 7.45
C GLU A 28 -9.38 10.16 8.09
N LEU A 29 -8.96 8.91 8.36
CA LEU A 29 -9.81 7.89 8.95
C LEU A 29 -10.06 8.09 10.45
N LYS A 30 -9.25 8.88 11.16
CA LYS A 30 -9.56 9.26 12.55
C LYS A 30 -10.81 10.13 12.62
N MET A 31 -11.03 11.00 11.64
CA MET A 31 -12.22 11.85 11.59
C MET A 31 -13.51 11.02 11.38
N VAL A 32 -13.41 9.89 10.69
CA VAL A 32 -14.55 9.01 10.35
C VAL A 32 -14.96 8.08 11.52
N LYS A 33 -14.04 7.82 12.46
CA LYS A 33 -14.24 6.87 13.57
C LYS A 33 -15.30 7.28 14.60
N VAL A 34 -15.73 8.54 14.59
CA VAL A 34 -16.57 9.08 15.67
C VAL A 34 -18.06 8.73 15.51
N GLU A 35 -18.57 8.42 14.31
CA GLU A 35 -20.04 8.30 14.10
C GLU A 35 -20.55 7.23 13.12
N THR A 36 -19.71 6.35 12.55
CA THR A 36 -20.14 5.49 11.43
C THR A 36 -20.15 3.97 11.72
N SER A 37 -21.19 3.28 11.22
CA SER A 37 -21.31 1.82 11.30
C SER A 37 -20.17 1.13 10.53
N SER A 38 -19.78 -0.07 10.96
CA SER A 38 -18.64 -0.82 10.42
C SER A 38 -18.64 -0.97 8.89
N PHE A 39 -19.82 -1.04 8.27
CA PHE A 39 -19.96 -1.16 6.81
C PHE A 39 -19.67 0.15 6.08
N LYS A 40 -20.20 1.28 6.59
CA LYS A 40 -19.88 2.61 6.06
C LYS A 40 -18.40 2.91 6.22
N ARG A 41 -17.80 2.47 7.33
CA ARG A 41 -16.36 2.60 7.58
C ARG A 41 -15.54 1.85 6.55
N LEU A 42 -15.89 0.60 6.19
CA LEU A 42 -15.19 -0.12 5.13
C LEU A 42 -15.24 0.62 3.79
N ILE A 43 -16.42 1.12 3.41
CA ILE A 43 -16.59 1.88 2.16
C ILE A 43 -15.69 3.12 2.18
N VAL A 44 -15.76 3.93 3.24
CA VAL A 44 -14.92 5.14 3.35
C VAL A 44 -13.44 4.80 3.33
N TYR A 45 -13.00 3.71 3.98
CA TYR A 45 -11.60 3.25 3.88
C TYR A 45 -11.20 2.95 2.43
N VAL A 46 -12.05 2.26 1.67
CA VAL A 46 -11.78 1.95 0.26
C VAL A 46 -11.80 3.22 -0.60
N THR A 47 -12.77 4.11 -0.42
CA THR A 47 -12.86 5.35 -1.20
C THR A 47 -11.70 6.30 -0.89
N THR A 48 -11.32 6.43 0.38
CA THR A 48 -10.18 7.23 0.82
C THR A 48 -8.86 6.63 0.31
N PHE A 49 -8.73 5.30 0.31
CA PHE A 49 -7.58 4.62 -0.27
C PHE A 49 -7.47 4.88 -1.78
N ILE A 50 -8.58 4.77 -2.52
CA ILE A 50 -8.61 5.10 -3.95
C ILE A 50 -8.33 6.60 -4.18
N GLY A 51 -8.87 7.48 -3.32
CA GLY A 51 -8.61 8.92 -3.37
C GLY A 51 -7.14 9.27 -3.14
N LEU A 52 -6.45 8.55 -2.25
CA LEU A 52 -5.00 8.68 -2.01
C LEU A 52 -4.15 8.19 -3.20
N LEU A 53 -4.67 7.24 -3.99
CA LEU A 53 -4.05 6.81 -5.25
C LEU A 53 -4.21 7.84 -6.38
N ASN A 54 -4.92 8.96 -6.16
CA ASN A 54 -5.08 10.01 -7.16
C ASN A 54 -3.81 10.89 -7.35
N PHE A 55 -2.66 10.47 -6.81
CA PHE A 55 -1.34 11.08 -6.98
C PHE A 55 -1.23 12.58 -6.62
N ASN A 56 -2.24 13.14 -5.95
CA ASN A 56 -2.27 14.53 -5.54
C ASN A 56 -1.46 14.80 -4.26
N SER A 57 -1.20 13.79 -3.43
CA SER A 57 -0.38 13.92 -2.21
C SER A 57 0.92 13.13 -2.31
N TYR A 58 1.98 13.67 -1.71
CA TYR A 58 3.30 13.02 -1.65
C TYR A 58 3.25 11.66 -0.93
N LEU A 59 2.40 11.53 0.10
CA LEU A 59 2.24 10.26 0.82
C LEU A 59 1.41 9.25 0.02
N GLY A 60 0.45 9.70 -0.80
CA GLY A 60 -0.22 8.88 -1.81
C GLY A 60 0.75 8.30 -2.84
N TRP A 61 1.71 9.10 -3.31
CA TRP A 61 2.82 8.62 -4.14
C TRP A 61 3.65 7.54 -3.46
N ILE A 62 4.03 7.75 -2.19
CA ILE A 62 4.79 6.77 -1.41
C ILE A 62 4.01 5.47 -1.27
N LEU A 63 2.70 5.55 -0.99
CA LEU A 63 1.82 4.39 -0.88
C LEU A 63 1.73 3.61 -2.21
N SER A 64 1.55 4.32 -3.33
CA SER A 64 1.51 3.73 -4.67
C SER A 64 2.82 3.02 -5.03
N ILE A 65 3.96 3.66 -4.76
CA ILE A 65 5.29 3.07 -4.98
C ILE A 65 5.48 1.84 -4.08
N ALA A 66 5.05 1.92 -2.83
CA ALA A 66 5.12 0.82 -1.88
C ALA A 66 4.33 -0.40 -2.37
N LEU A 67 3.10 -0.19 -2.84
CA LEU A 67 2.27 -1.24 -3.43
C LEU A 67 2.93 -1.83 -4.68
N LEU A 68 3.48 -0.98 -5.55
CA LEU A 68 4.18 -1.43 -6.75
C LEU A 68 5.40 -2.31 -6.40
N PHE A 69 6.16 -1.95 -5.37
CA PHE A 69 7.27 -2.77 -4.89
C PHE A 69 6.83 -4.10 -4.26
N VAL A 70 5.74 -4.12 -3.49
CA VAL A 70 5.20 -5.36 -2.92
C VAL A 70 4.68 -6.29 -4.03
N PHE A 71 3.85 -5.79 -4.94
CA PHE A 71 3.29 -6.61 -6.02
C PHE A 71 4.33 -7.01 -7.05
N GLY A 72 5.21 -6.09 -7.44
CA GLY A 72 6.31 -6.36 -8.37
C GLY A 72 7.30 -7.35 -7.78
N GLY A 73 7.74 -7.15 -6.54
CA GLY A 73 8.62 -8.07 -5.83
C GLY A 73 8.00 -9.45 -5.65
N GLY A 74 6.69 -9.51 -5.30
CA GLY A 74 5.93 -10.75 -5.20
C GLY A 74 5.85 -11.49 -6.54
N ALA A 75 5.60 -10.79 -7.64
CA ALA A 75 5.59 -11.38 -8.99
C ALA A 75 6.95 -11.97 -9.37
N PHE A 76 8.06 -11.27 -9.06
CA PHE A 76 9.42 -11.80 -9.28
C PHE A 76 9.67 -13.09 -8.48
N ILE A 77 9.30 -13.12 -7.20
CA ILE A 77 9.43 -14.33 -6.36
C ILE A 77 8.60 -15.47 -6.95
N PHE A 78 7.34 -15.20 -7.30
CA PHE A 78 6.42 -16.20 -7.83
C PHE A 78 6.92 -16.80 -9.16
N LEU A 79 7.35 -15.95 -10.10
CA LEU A 79 7.90 -16.40 -11.38
C LEU A 79 9.17 -17.23 -11.20
N THR A 80 10.02 -16.86 -10.22
CA THR A 80 11.27 -17.59 -9.95
C THR A 80 11.03 -18.96 -9.29
N ILE A 81 9.94 -19.13 -8.53
CA ILE A 81 9.57 -20.41 -7.92
C ILE A 81 8.90 -21.34 -8.94
N LEU A 82 8.20 -20.76 -9.94
CA LEU A 82 7.46 -21.51 -10.95
C LEU A 82 8.34 -22.00 -12.12
N GLN A 83 9.48 -21.34 -12.37
CA GLN A 83 10.49 -21.76 -13.36
C GLN A 83 11.42 -22.84 -12.83
#